data_AF-A0A849T9Y3-F1
#
_entry.id   AF-A0A849T9Y3-F1
#
_cell.length_a   1.000
_cell.length_b   1.000
_cell.length_c   1.000
_cell.angle_alpha   90.00
_cell.angle_beta   90.00
_cell.angle_gamma   90.00
#
_symmetry.space_group_name_H-M   'P 1'
#
loop_
_entity.id
_entity.type
_entity.pdbx_description
1 polymer ?
#
loop_
_entity_poly.entity_id
_entity_poly.type
_entity_poly.pdbx_seq_one_letter_code
_entity_poly.pdbx_strand_id
1 'polypeptide(L)' 'KQRVEAIVEAFSTMQEDLSAEKKAIQRQWAKREIQIDKVMQSTVGMYGDLQGIAGKSLQEIEGLELAILGDNSALKDMGG' A
#
# COMPACT_ATOMS: atom_id res chain seq x y z
N LYS A 1 -36.18 32.66 6.25
CA LYS A 1 -34.83 33.12 5.87
C LYS A 1 -33.76 32.58 6.84
N GLN A 2 -33.78 32.98 8.12
CA GLN A 2 -32.80 32.53 9.13
C GLN A 2 -32.63 31.00 9.28
N ARG A 3 -33.72 30.22 9.23
CA ARG A 3 -33.62 28.74 9.33
C ARG A 3 -32.90 28.11 8.14
N VAL A 4 -33.06 28.67 6.95
CA VAL A 4 -32.39 28.16 5.74
C VAL A 4 -30.90 28.48 5.79
N GLU A 5 -30.55 29.70 6.24
CA GLU A 5 -29.16 30.12 6.43
C GLU A 5 -28.44 29.24 7.46
N ALA A 6 -29.08 28.94 8.60
CA ALA A 6 -28.52 28.05 9.62
C ALA A 6 -28.31 26.62 9.09
N ILE A 7 -29.21 26.12 8.24
CA ILE A 7 -29.05 24.81 7.60
C ILE A 7 -27.87 24.82 6.62
N VAL A 8 -27.74 25.86 5.79
CA VAL A 8 -26.63 25.99 4.83
C VAL A 8 -25.28 26.08 5.55
N GLU A 9 -25.22 26.81 6.67
CA GLU A 9 -24.02 26.92 7.49
C GLU A 9 -23.62 25.55 8.06
N ALA A 10 -24.58 24.83 8.66
CA ALA A 10 -24.32 23.49 9.20
C ALA A 10 -23.84 22.51 8.11
N PHE A 11 -24.43 22.54 6.91
CA PHE A 11 -23.98 21.70 5.79
C PHE A 11 -22.58 22.07 5.32
N SER A 12 -22.25 23.35 5.24
CA SER A 12 -20.91 23.83 4.86
C SER A 12 -19.87 23.33 5.86
N THR A 13 -20.13 23.46 7.16
CA THR A 13 -19.23 22.95 8.21
C THR A 13 -19.02 21.44 8.09
N MET A 14 -20.11 20.66 7.96
CA MET A 14 -19.98 19.21 7.80
C MET A 14 -19.17 18.80 6.55
N GLN A 15 -19.28 19.57 5.47
CA GLN A 15 -18.52 19.32 4.25
C GLN A 15 -17.03 19.65 4.41
N GLU A 16 -16.72 20.74 5.13
CA GLU A 16 -15.34 21.14 5.44
C GLU A 16 -14.67 20.10 6.35
N ASP A 17 -15.35 19.67 7.41
CA ASP A 17 -14.88 18.64 8.33
C ASP A 17 -14.57 17.34 7.58
N LEU A 18 -15.51 16.86 6.76
CA LEU A 18 -15.32 15.66 5.94
C LEU A 18 -14.14 15.80 4.96
N SER A 19 -13.94 16.99 4.38
CA SER A 19 -12.81 17.27 3.49
C SER A 19 -11.48 17.22 4.24
N ALA A 20 -11.44 17.76 5.46
CA ALA A 20 -10.26 17.71 6.32
C ALA A 20 -9.92 16.28 6.74
N GLU A 21 -10.92 15.49 7.14
CA GLU A 21 -10.76 14.08 7.50
C GLU A 21 -10.20 13.27 6.34
N LYS A 22 -10.79 13.40 5.13
CA LYS A 22 -10.31 12.70 3.92
C LYS A 22 -8.85 13.01 3.64
N LYS A 23 -8.45 14.29 3.71
CA LYS A 23 -7.05 14.71 3.49
C LYS A 23 -6.12 14.13 4.55
N ALA A 24 -6.54 14.10 5.81
CA ALA A 24 -5.74 13.54 6.90
C ALA A 24 -5.52 12.03 6.72
N ILE A 25 -6.57 11.29 6.39
CA ILE A 25 -6.50 9.84 6.16
C ILE A 25 -5.65 9.52 4.94
N GLN A 26 -5.81 10.25 3.83
CA GLN A 26 -4.98 10.07 2.63
C GLN A 26 -3.49 10.25 2.91
N ARG A 27 -3.12 11.29 3.68
CA ARG A 27 -1.73 11.48 4.12
C ARG A 27 -1.24 10.31 4.97
N GLN A 28 -2.10 9.77 5.82
CA GLN A 28 -1.73 8.65 6.68
C GLN A 28 -1.56 7.34 5.90
N TRP A 29 -2.39 7.10 4.88
CA TRP A 29 -2.19 5.99 3.94
C TRP A 29 -0.87 6.10 3.20
N ALA A 30 -0.57 7.25 2.58
CA ALA A 30 0.71 7.46 1.89
C ALA A 30 1.92 7.23 2.81
N LYS A 31 1.85 7.70 4.06
CA LYS A 31 2.91 7.44 5.05
C LYS A 31 3.07 5.94 5.35
N ARG A 32 1.97 5.21 5.50
CA ARG A 32 1.98 3.77 5.79
C ARG A 32 2.49 2.96 4.60
N GLU A 33 2.11 3.32 3.38
CA GLU A 33 2.62 2.70 2.16
C GLU A 33 4.14 2.79 2.08
N ILE A 34 4.72 3.99 2.33
CA ILE A 34 6.17 4.18 2.37
C ILE A 34 6.83 3.32 3.47
N GLN A 35 6.19 3.20 4.64
CA GLN A 35 6.73 2.38 5.73
C GLN A 35 6.72 0.89 5.39
N ILE A 36 5.63 0.41 4.80
CA ILE A 36 5.50 -0.98 4.36
C ILE A 36 6.57 -1.28 3.30
N ASP A 37 6.70 -0.42 2.29
CA ASP A 37 7.70 -0.59 1.23
C ASP A 37 9.13 -0.65 1.79
N LYS A 38 9.48 0.24 2.72
CA LYS A 38 10.80 0.22 3.39
C LYS A 38 11.05 -1.07 4.16
N VAL A 39 10.06 -1.56 4.91
CA VAL A 39 10.19 -2.82 5.65
C VAL A 39 10.35 -3.97 4.67
N MET A 40 9.54 -4.04 3.60
CA MET A 40 9.65 -5.06 2.57
C MET A 40 11.03 -5.08 1.92
N GLN A 41 11.57 -3.91 1.52
CA GLN A 41 12.93 -3.80 0.95
C GLN A 41 14.00 -4.29 1.93
N SER A 42 13.89 -3.91 3.22
CA SER A 42 14.80 -4.40 4.26
C SER A 42 14.70 -5.91 4.45
N THR A 43 13.49 -6.48 4.40
CA THR A 43 13.27 -7.92 4.54
C THR A 43 13.85 -8.69 3.35
N VAL A 44 13.63 -8.20 2.12
CA VAL A 44 14.22 -8.79 0.90
C VAL A 44 15.75 -8.74 0.97
N GLY A 45 16.32 -7.59 1.33
CA GLY A 45 17.78 -7.43 1.45
C GLY A 45 18.39 -8.39 2.46
N MET A 46 17.81 -8.45 3.67
CA MET A 46 18.25 -9.39 4.70
C MET A 46 18.12 -10.85 4.25
N TYR A 47 17.05 -11.21 3.54
CA TYR A 47 16.87 -12.56 3.02
C TYR A 47 17.94 -12.92 1.99
N GLY A 48 18.29 -11.98 1.11
CA GLY A 48 19.42 -12.12 0.18
C GLY A 48 20.76 -12.29 0.89
N ASP A 49 21.03 -11.49 1.92
CA ASP A 49 22.24 -11.62 2.74
C ASP A 49 22.33 -13.00 3.42
N LEU A 50 21.21 -13.47 4.00
CA LEU A 50 21.12 -14.80 4.62
C LEU A 50 21.32 -15.93 3.60
N GLN A 51 20.74 -15.83 2.40
CA GLN A 51 20.99 -16.78 1.31
C GLN A 51 22.46 -16.79 0.87
N GLY A 52 23.11 -15.62 0.80
CA GLY A 52 24.53 -15.50 0.48
C GLY A 52 25.45 -16.17 1.50
N ILE A 53 25.12 -16.06 2.79
CA ILE A 53 25.89 -16.67 3.90
C ILE A 53 25.61 -18.17 4.02
N ALA A 54 24.33 -18.57 4.03
CA ALA A 54 23.92 -19.95 4.30
C ALA A 54 23.96 -20.85 3.05
N GLY A 55 23.98 -20.27 1.85
CA GLY A 55 23.86 -21.02 0.60
C GLY A 55 22.49 -21.66 0.42
N LYS A 56 22.43 -22.78 -0.33
CA LYS A 56 21.17 -23.43 -0.76
C LYS A 56 20.32 -24.07 0.35
N SER A 57 20.74 -23.98 1.62
CA SER A 57 20.04 -24.61 2.75
C SER A 57 18.98 -23.72 3.41
N LEU A 58 18.86 -22.45 3.00
CA LEU A 58 17.80 -21.56 3.51
C LEU A 58 16.47 -21.92 2.83
N GLN A 59 15.43 -22.20 3.63
CA GLN A 59 14.07 -22.43 3.11
C GLN A 59 13.56 -21.19 2.37
N GLU A 60 12.89 -21.42 1.25
CA GLU A 60 12.17 -20.38 0.49
C GLU A 60 11.02 -19.83 1.34
N ILE A 61 10.87 -18.50 1.34
CA ILE A 61 9.76 -17.81 1.99
C ILE A 61 8.73 -17.48 0.91
N GLU A 62 7.50 -17.95 1.11
CA GLU A 62 6.36 -17.67 0.24
C GLU A 62 6.20 -16.15 0.05
N GLY A 63 6.19 -15.69 -1.22
CA GLY A 63 6.11 -14.27 -1.58
C GLY A 63 7.45 -13.53 -1.72
N LEU A 64 8.58 -14.19 -1.44
CA LEU A 64 9.94 -13.68 -1.73
C LEU A 64 10.68 -14.55 -2.77
N GLU A 65 9.95 -15.47 -3.41
CA GLU A 65 10.47 -16.39 -4.42
C GLU A 65 10.81 -15.65 -5.73
N LEU A 66 11.91 -16.06 -6.36
CA LEU A 66 12.42 -15.52 -7.63
C LEU A 66 11.42 -15.67 -8.80
N ALA A 67 10.39 -16.51 -8.67
CA ALA A 67 9.37 -16.76 -9.68
C ALA A 67 8.58 -15.50 -10.09
N ILE A 68 8.52 -14.46 -9.25
CA ILE A 68 7.79 -13.22 -9.53
C ILE A 68 8.48 -12.36 -10.60
N LEU A 69 9.79 -12.51 -10.81
CA LEU A 69 10.54 -11.71 -11.79
C LEU A 69 10.55 -12.30 -13.21
N GLY A 70 9.98 -13.50 -13.40
CA GLY A 70 10.19 -14.29 -14.61
C GLY A 70 8.95 -14.64 -15.43
N ASP A 71 7.73 -14.39 -14.94
CA ASP A 71 6.55 -14.93 -15.61
C ASP A 71 5.52 -13.88 -16.06
N ASN A 72 5.81 -13.31 -17.24
CA ASN A 72 4.83 -12.59 -18.04
C ASN A 72 3.93 -13.55 -18.86
N SER A 73 3.86 -14.85 -18.53
CA SER A 73 2.98 -15.80 -19.23
C SER A 73 1.50 -15.72 -18.81
N ALA A 74 1.18 -15.02 -17.71
CA ALA A 74 -0.20 -14.82 -17.26
C ALA A 74 -1.10 -14.02 -18.23
N LEU A 75 -0.54 -13.44 -19.29
CA LEU A 75 -1.28 -12.73 -20.35
C LEU A 75 -1.59 -13.60 -21.59
N LYS A 76 -1.17 -14.87 -21.63
CA LYS A 76 -1.39 -15.73 -22.81
C LYS A 76 -2.69 -16.55 -22.78
N ASP A 77 -3.33 -16.66 -21.61
CA ASP A 77 -4.52 -17.51 -21.43
C ASP A 77 -5.86 -16.76 -21.48
N MET A 78 -5.86 -15.46 -21.84
CA MET A 78 -7.09 -14.67 -22.07
C MET A 78 -7.38 -14.41 -23.56
N GLY A 79 -6.98 -15.33 -24.43
CA GLY A 79 -7.15 -15.18 -25.88
C GLY A 79 -7.21 -16.52 -26.64
N GLY A 80 -7.99 -17.47 -26.12
CA GLY A 80 -8.37 -18.70 -26.82
C GLY A 80 -9.89 -18.83 -26.89
#